data_AF-A0A3A8ZN87-F1
#
_entry.id   AF-A0A3A8ZN87-F1
#
_cell.length_a   1.000
_cell.length_b   1.000
_cell.length_c   1.000
_cell.angle_alpha   90.00
_cell.angle_beta   90.00
_cell.angle_gamma   90.00
#
_symmetry.space_group_name_H-M   'P 1'
#
loop_
_entity.id
_entity.type
_entity.pdbx_description
1 polymer ?
#
loop_
_entity_poly.entity_id
_entity_poly.type
_entity_poly.pdbx_seq_one_letter_code
_entity_poly.pdbx_strand_id
1 'polypeptide(L)' 'MVSTDNMTAEIIEELTFSEEDLTLLAKARKTPISFDEDCPETTPKRALKFRRVNAPRNSG' A
#
# COMPACT_ATOMS: atom_id res chain seq x y z
N MET A 1 4.89 -1.14 9.71
CA MET A 1 6.34 -1.14 9.89
C MET A 1 6.73 -2.55 10.31
N VAL A 2 7.70 -3.18 9.64
CA VAL A 2 8.24 -4.47 10.11
C VAL A 2 9.10 -4.17 11.34
N SER A 3 8.95 -4.94 12.42
CA SER A 3 9.85 -4.87 13.59
C SER A 3 11.06 -5.75 13.31
N THR A 4 12.25 -5.16 13.44
CA THR A 4 13.55 -5.81 13.18
C THR A 4 14.23 -6.27 14.46
N ASP A 5 13.59 -6.12 15.62
CA ASP A 5 14.23 -6.28 16.95
C ASP A 5 14.75 -7.70 17.22
N ASN A 6 14.21 -8.70 16.51
CA ASN A 6 14.58 -10.11 16.63
C ASN A 6 15.26 -10.69 15.37
N MET A 7 15.67 -9.84 14.41
CA MET A 7 16.29 -10.29 13.15
C MET A 7 17.82 -10.25 13.23
N THR A 8 18.49 -11.14 12.50
CA THR A 8 19.96 -11.09 12.35
C THR A 8 20.36 -9.97 11.40
N ALA A 9 21.61 -9.50 11.50
CA ALA A 9 22.12 -8.43 10.65
C ALA A 9 22.04 -8.77 9.15
N GLU A 10 22.32 -10.03 8.80
CA GLU A 10 22.23 -10.55 7.42
C GLU A 10 20.81 -10.43 6.86
N ILE A 11 19.80 -10.82 7.66
CA ILE A 11 18.38 -10.73 7.25
C ILE A 11 17.95 -9.27 7.11
N ILE A 12 18.44 -8.39 7.98
CA ILE A 12 18.12 -6.96 7.90
C ILE A 12 18.70 -6.37 6.61
N GLU A 13 19.93 -6.73 6.26
CA GLU A 13 20.59 -6.26 5.03
C GLU A 13 19.82 -6.71 3.78
N GLU A 14 19.43 -7.99 3.70
CA GLU A 14 18.60 -8.51 2.60
C GLU A 14 17.21 -7.84 2.51
N LEU A 15 16.66 -7.40 3.63
CA LEU A 15 15.36 -6.72 3.71
C LEU A 15 15.44 -5.21 3.50
N THR A 16 16.64 -4.63 3.52
CA THR A 16 16.83 -3.19 3.29
C THR A 16 16.76 -2.85 1.80
N PHE A 17 16.21 -1.67 1.49
CA PHE A 17 16.16 -1.18 0.12
C PHE A 17 17.57 -0.92 -0.41
N SER A 18 17.79 -1.23 -1.70
CA SER A 18 19.02 -0.84 -2.39
C SER A 18 19.09 0.69 -2.55
N GLU A 19 20.29 1.22 -2.79
CA GLU A 19 20.46 2.65 -3.07
C GLU A 19 19.61 3.09 -4.28
N GLU A 20 19.53 2.25 -5.31
CA GLU A 20 18.71 2.49 -6.49
C GLU A 20 17.23 2.61 -6.14
N ASP A 21 16.70 1.70 -5.30
CA ASP A 21 15.31 1.73 -4.85
C ASP A 21 15.00 3.01 -4.07
N LEU A 22 15.92 3.45 -3.20
CA LEU A 22 15.75 4.70 -2.45
C LEU A 22 15.69 5.92 -3.37
N THR A 23 16.49 5.95 -4.44
CA THR A 23 16.42 7.03 -5.43
C THR A 23 15.11 7.02 -6.21
N LEU A 24 14.59 5.84 -6.57
CA LEU A 24 13.30 5.68 -7.24
C LEU A 24 12.15 6.11 -6.32
N LEU A 25 12.18 5.72 -5.04
CA LEU A 25 11.21 6.15 -4.03
C LEU A 25 11.23 7.67 -3.85
N ALA A 26 12.41 8.29 -3.81
CA ALA A 26 12.54 9.74 -3.70
C ALA A 26 11.98 10.48 -4.93
N LYS A 27 12.17 9.93 -6.14
CA LYS A 27 11.57 10.45 -7.37
C LYS A 27 10.05 10.27 -7.36
N ALA A 28 9.56 9.08 -7.03
CA ALA A 28 8.14 8.75 -6.96
C ALA A 28 7.38 9.63 -5.96
N ARG A 29 8.00 9.96 -4.82
CA ARG A 29 7.42 10.89 -3.83
C ARG A 29 7.30 12.33 -4.34
N LYS A 30 8.17 12.76 -5.25
CA LYS A 30 8.15 14.11 -5.84
C LYS A 30 7.16 14.21 -7.01
N THR A 31 6.94 13.11 -7.72
CA THR A 31 5.96 13.05 -8.81
C THR A 31 4.56 12.91 -8.23
N PRO A 32 3.63 13.84 -8.51
CA PRO A 32 2.24 13.68 -8.10
C PRO A 32 1.64 12.45 -8.78
N ILE A 33 0.82 11.69 -8.05
CA ILE A 33 0.03 10.61 -8.63
C ILE A 33 -1.02 11.27 -9.54
N SER A 34 -0.86 11.13 -10.84
CA SER A 34 -1.86 11.54 -11.83
C SER A 34 -2.82 10.39 -12.04
N PHE A 35 -4.12 10.66 -11.92
CA PHE A 35 -5.15 9.74 -12.37
C PHE A 35 -5.47 10.11 -13.82
N ASP A 36 -5.30 9.18 -14.74
CA ASP A 36 -5.69 9.39 -16.13
C ASP A 36 -7.22 9.40 -16.27
N GLU A 37 -7.74 9.95 -17.37
CA GLU A 37 -9.19 10.00 -17.67
C GLU A 37 -9.86 8.61 -17.70
N ASP A 38 -9.06 7.56 -17.95
CA ASP A 38 -9.49 6.15 -17.90
C ASP A 38 -9.58 5.59 -16.47
N CYS A 39 -9.13 6.35 -15.46
CA CYS A 39 -9.31 6.04 -14.04
C CYS A 39 -10.44 6.92 -13.47
N PRO A 40 -11.71 6.55 -13.69
CA PRO A 40 -12.82 7.36 -13.24
C PRO A 40 -12.73 7.55 -11.72
N GLU A 41 -12.73 8.80 -11.27
CA GLU A 41 -12.83 9.11 -9.85
C GLU A 41 -13.99 8.27 -9.26
N THR A 42 -13.65 7.41 -8.30
CA THR A 42 -14.62 6.58 -7.60
C THR A 42 -15.37 7.50 -6.63
N THR A 43 -16.34 8.23 -7.18
CA THR A 43 -17.20 9.09 -6.37
C THR A 43 -17.85 8.28 -5.24
N PRO A 44 -18.10 8.87 -4.06
CA PRO A 44 -18.76 8.17 -2.96
C PRO A 44 -20.09 7.51 -3.38
N LYS A 45 -20.81 8.10 -4.34
CA LYS A 45 -22.01 7.52 -4.95
C LYS A 45 -21.76 6.17 -5.65
N ARG A 46 -20.59 5.99 -6.29
CA ARG A 46 -20.17 4.73 -6.92
C ARG A 46 -19.71 3.70 -5.87
N ALA A 47 -19.09 4.14 -4.78
CA ALA A 47 -18.56 3.29 -3.72
C ALA A 47 -19.62 2.67 -2.77
N LEU A 48 -20.87 3.15 -2.81
CA LEU A 48 -21.96 2.71 -1.92
C LEU A 48 -22.48 1.28 -2.15
N LYS A 49 -22.03 0.55 -3.18
CA LYS A 49 -22.68 -0.69 -3.63
C LYS A 49 -21.90 -1.99 -3.39
N PHE A 50 -20.93 -2.01 -2.48
CA PHE A 50 -20.38 -3.30 -2.02
C PHE A 50 -21.29 -3.89 -0.95
N ARG A 51 -22.27 -4.69 -1.39
CA ARG A 51 -23.02 -5.56 -0.49
C ARG A 51 -22.02 -6.55 0.12
N ARG A 52 -21.94 -6.61 1.45
CA ARG A 52 -21.21 -7.69 2.12
C ARG A 52 -21.77 -9.02 1.62
N VAL A 53 -20.91 -9.81 0.98
CA VAL A 53 -21.26 -11.16 0.51
C VAL A 53 -21.27 -12.13 1.69
N ASN A 54 -20.41 -11.89 2.68
CA ASN A 54 -20.40 -12.66 3.91
C ASN A 54 -21.37 -12.09 4.95
N ALA A 55 -22.10 -12.99 5.59
CA ALA A 55 -22.90 -12.66 6.76
C ALA A 55 -22.03 -11.97 7.84
N PRO A 56 -22.59 -11.05 8.64
CA PRO A 56 -21.89 -10.54 9.81
C PRO A 56 -21.45 -11.73 10.66
N ARG A 57 -20.19 -11.74 11.11
CA ARG A 57 -19.77 -12.70 12.13
C ARG A 57 -20.57 -12.36 13.38
N ASN A 58 -21.48 -13.24 13.80
CA ASN A 58 -22.21 -13.08 15.05
C ASN A 58 -21.21 -12.74 16.16
N SER A 59 -21.45 -11.63 16.86
CA SER A 59 -20.87 -11.38 18.17
C SER A 59 -21.65 -12.24 19.15
N GLY A 60 -21.14 -13.45 19.37
CA GLY A 60 -21.45 -14.27 20.54
C GLY A 60 -20.30 -14.19 21.51
#